data_AF-A0A1A8DDS3-F1
#
_entry.id   AF-A0A1A8DDS3-F1
#
_cell.length_a   1.000
_cell.length_b   1.000
_cell.length_c   1.000
_cell.angle_alpha   90.00
_cell.angle_beta   90.00
_cell.angle_gamma   90.00
#
_symmetry.space_group_name_H-M   'P 1'
#
loop_
_entity.id
_entity.type
_entity.pdbx_description
1 polymer ?
#
loop_
_entity_poly.entity_id
_entity_poly.type
_entity_poly.pdbx_seq_one_letter_code
_entity_poly.pdbx_strand_id
1 'polypeptide(L)'
;PGYAGELGLPGFPGRPGPKGRPGLPGGLGLAGSAGFPGPVGDPGAPGFPGLTGQQGFPGAAGRPGLPGTLSRSVSVGYTLVKHSQNAQVPMCPQGMAKLWDGYSLLFVEGQEKAHNQDLGQPGSCLPMFSTIPFLYCNPSETCYYASRNDKSYWLSTTQPIPMMPVAEGRIQPYISRCSVCEAPSQAVAVHSQDLSIPMCPRGWRSLWIGYSFLMHTAAGSEGGGQSLVSPGSCLEDFRATPFIECNGARGTCHYFANKYSFWLTTVDPRQEFGSPPSPDTLKGGQERSRVSRCQVCTKLL
;
A
#
# COMPACT_ATOMS: atom_id res chain seq x y z
N PRO A 1 48.16 56.21 66.78
CA PRO A 1 47.65 56.46 65.41
C PRO A 1 48.63 55.87 64.38
N GLY A 2 48.22 54.80 63.67
CA GLY A 2 49.05 54.07 62.71
C GLY A 2 48.80 54.53 61.28
N TYR A 3 49.88 54.61 60.48
CA TYR A 3 49.89 55.07 59.09
C TYR A 3 49.11 54.13 58.15
N ALA A 4 48.38 54.73 57.20
CA ALA A 4 47.73 54.01 56.11
C ALA A 4 48.77 53.50 55.09
N GLY A 5 48.64 52.25 54.67
CA GLY A 5 49.53 51.61 53.69
C GLY A 5 49.37 52.17 52.27
N GLU A 6 50.46 52.16 51.51
CA GLU A 6 50.51 52.64 50.13
C GLU A 6 49.70 51.77 49.15
N LEU A 7 49.07 52.43 48.18
CA LEU A 7 48.26 51.83 47.11
C LEU A 7 49.18 51.21 46.03
N GLY A 8 48.90 49.96 45.63
CA GLY A 8 49.67 49.26 44.59
C GLY A 8 49.56 49.88 43.19
N LEU A 9 50.63 49.79 42.41
CA LEU A 9 50.72 50.36 41.06
C LEU A 9 49.89 49.55 40.01
N PRO A 10 49.24 50.21 39.03
CA PRO A 10 48.55 49.55 37.93
C PRO A 10 49.50 48.81 36.97
N GLY A 11 49.05 47.68 36.40
CA GLY A 11 49.80 46.89 35.43
C GLY A 11 49.94 47.56 34.04
N PHE A 12 51.01 47.22 33.31
CA PHE A 12 51.34 47.81 32.00
C PHE A 12 50.44 47.28 30.86
N PRO A 13 50.12 48.11 29.84
CA PRO A 13 49.40 47.68 28.63
C PRO A 13 50.20 46.69 27.75
N GLY A 14 49.50 45.79 27.08
CA GLY A 14 50.08 44.83 26.12
C GLY A 14 50.60 45.50 24.83
N ARG A 15 51.61 44.88 24.20
CA ARG A 15 52.28 45.41 22.99
C ARG A 15 51.45 45.16 21.71
N PRO A 16 51.42 46.10 20.74
CA PRO A 16 50.78 45.90 19.43
C PRO A 16 51.46 44.82 18.58
N GLY A 17 50.67 44.12 17.75
CA GLY A 17 51.17 43.11 16.81
C GLY A 17 51.89 43.70 15.59
N PRO A 18 52.77 42.93 14.92
CA PRO A 18 53.51 43.39 13.75
C PRO A 18 52.65 43.47 12.47
N LYS A 19 52.92 44.48 11.64
CA LYS A 19 52.26 44.75 10.35
C LYS A 19 52.75 43.78 9.26
N GLY A 20 51.86 43.35 8.36
CA GLY A 20 52.17 42.43 7.25
C GLY A 20 53.12 43.01 6.20
N ARG A 21 53.83 42.15 5.46
CA ARG A 21 54.82 42.53 4.42
C ARG A 21 54.13 42.80 3.07
N PRO A 22 54.59 43.81 2.29
CA PRO A 22 54.14 44.04 0.91
C PRO A 22 54.66 42.97 -0.07
N GLY A 23 53.95 42.73 -1.18
CA GLY A 23 54.37 41.82 -2.26
C GLY A 23 55.43 42.41 -3.20
N LEU A 24 56.16 41.55 -3.94
CA LEU A 24 57.24 41.92 -4.86
C LEU A 24 57.13 41.13 -6.19
N PRO A 25 57.72 41.63 -7.31
CA PRO A 25 57.13 41.70 -8.66
C PRO A 25 57.50 40.54 -9.59
N GLY A 26 56.85 40.42 -10.76
CA GLY A 26 57.11 39.37 -11.76
C GLY A 26 57.95 39.77 -12.99
N GLY A 27 58.59 38.78 -13.63
CA GLY A 27 59.26 38.77 -14.96
C GLY A 27 60.63 39.47 -15.02
N LEU A 28 61.67 39.10 -15.80
CA LEU A 28 61.84 38.38 -17.08
C LEU A 28 63.23 37.70 -17.14
N GLY A 29 63.43 36.67 -17.99
CA GLY A 29 64.67 35.88 -18.08
C GLY A 29 65.70 36.34 -19.13
N LEU A 30 66.86 35.64 -19.17
CA LEU A 30 67.94 35.51 -20.20
C LEU A 30 69.24 35.12 -19.45
N ALA A 31 70.24 34.39 -19.92
CA ALA A 31 70.52 33.55 -21.09
C ALA A 31 71.60 32.53 -20.65
N GLY A 32 71.69 31.36 -21.30
CA GLY A 32 72.52 30.23 -20.85
C GLY A 32 74.02 30.37 -21.13
N SER A 33 74.82 29.46 -20.54
CA SER A 33 76.20 29.21 -20.99
C SER A 33 76.66 27.76 -20.79
N ALA A 34 77.31 27.30 -21.87
CA ALA A 34 78.24 26.18 -22.13
C ALA A 34 78.08 24.80 -21.45
N GLY A 35 78.15 23.77 -22.30
CA GLY A 35 77.94 22.36 -21.98
C GLY A 35 79.09 21.68 -21.22
N PHE A 36 78.74 20.57 -20.57
CA PHE A 36 79.62 19.76 -19.74
C PHE A 36 80.20 18.53 -20.49
N PRO A 37 81.39 18.03 -20.08
CA PRO A 37 82.05 16.86 -20.67
C PRO A 37 81.28 15.55 -20.51
N GLY A 38 81.61 14.56 -21.35
CA GLY A 38 80.94 13.25 -21.39
C GLY A 38 81.12 12.39 -20.13
N PRO A 39 80.24 11.40 -19.94
CA PRO A 39 80.14 10.62 -18.70
C PRO A 39 81.26 9.59 -18.55
N VAL A 40 81.78 9.46 -17.32
CA VAL A 40 82.53 8.29 -16.84
C VAL A 40 81.51 7.30 -16.24
N GLY A 41 81.66 6.01 -16.56
CA GLY A 41 80.69 4.97 -16.22
C GLY A 41 80.49 4.74 -14.72
N ASP A 42 79.27 4.30 -14.37
CA ASP A 42 78.82 4.14 -12.99
C ASP A 42 79.42 2.91 -12.26
N PRO A 43 79.63 2.99 -10.92
CA PRO A 43 80.05 1.86 -10.09
C PRO A 43 79.06 0.70 -10.06
N GLY A 44 79.56 -0.52 -9.83
CA GLY A 44 78.73 -1.73 -9.70
C GLY A 44 77.75 -1.68 -8.52
N ALA A 45 76.55 -2.23 -8.74
CA ALA A 45 75.44 -2.18 -7.79
C ALA A 45 75.66 -3.04 -6.52
N PRO A 46 75.11 -2.62 -5.35
CA PRO A 46 75.09 -3.43 -4.14
C PRO A 46 74.37 -4.78 -4.31
N GLY A 47 74.77 -5.79 -3.53
CA GLY A 47 74.17 -7.13 -3.56
C GLY A 47 72.70 -7.17 -3.18
N PHE A 48 71.95 -8.07 -3.83
CA PHE A 48 70.49 -8.18 -3.71
C PHE A 48 70.01 -8.59 -2.31
N PRO A 49 68.90 -8.02 -1.81
CA PRO A 49 68.18 -8.55 -0.64
C PRO A 49 67.69 -9.99 -0.91
N GLY A 50 67.66 -10.82 0.13
CA GLY A 50 67.15 -12.20 0.04
C GLY A 50 65.70 -12.26 -0.46
N LEU A 51 65.39 -13.32 -1.20
CA LEU A 51 64.09 -13.51 -1.86
C LEU A 51 62.93 -13.46 -0.85
N THR A 52 62.04 -12.48 -1.03
CA THR A 52 60.72 -12.45 -0.39
C THR A 52 59.96 -13.73 -0.77
N GLY A 53 59.45 -14.47 0.23
CA GLY A 53 58.70 -15.70 -0.02
C GLY A 53 57.55 -15.47 -1.00
N GLN A 54 57.35 -16.39 -1.95
CA GLN A 54 56.32 -16.23 -2.97
C GLN A 54 54.94 -16.06 -2.32
N GLN A 55 54.21 -15.02 -2.74
CA GLN A 55 52.81 -14.83 -2.39
C GLN A 55 52.04 -16.06 -2.87
N GLY A 56 51.30 -16.71 -1.97
CA GLY A 56 50.47 -17.88 -2.32
C GLY A 56 49.52 -17.54 -3.47
N PHE A 57 49.33 -18.49 -4.38
CA PHE A 57 48.44 -18.30 -5.53
C PHE A 57 47.05 -17.84 -5.07
N PRO A 58 46.39 -16.91 -5.80
CA PRO A 58 45.00 -16.57 -5.56
C PRO A 58 44.16 -17.85 -5.52
N GLY A 59 43.26 -17.95 -4.53
CA GLY A 59 42.34 -19.08 -4.45
C GLY A 59 41.60 -19.27 -5.77
N ALA A 60 41.42 -20.52 -6.20
CA ALA A 60 40.70 -20.83 -7.43
C ALA A 60 39.35 -20.10 -7.45
N ALA A 61 39.01 -19.50 -8.59
CA ALA A 61 37.72 -18.85 -8.78
C ALA A 61 36.61 -19.82 -8.33
N GLY A 62 35.69 -19.33 -7.49
CA GLY A 62 34.52 -20.11 -7.08
C GLY A 62 33.82 -20.66 -8.32
N ARG A 63 33.38 -21.92 -8.28
CA ARG A 63 32.63 -22.51 -9.39
C ARG A 63 31.50 -21.55 -9.77
N PRO A 64 31.24 -21.30 -11.06
CA PRO A 64 30.07 -20.57 -11.48
C PRO A 64 28.86 -21.12 -10.74
N GLY A 65 28.03 -20.24 -10.18
CA GLY A 65 26.76 -20.67 -9.61
C GLY A 65 26.03 -21.54 -10.62
N LEU A 66 25.39 -22.61 -10.16
CA LEU A 66 24.54 -23.43 -11.02
C LEU A 66 23.66 -22.48 -11.85
N PRO A 67 23.55 -22.70 -13.18
CA PRO A 67 22.60 -21.94 -13.99
C PRO A 67 21.28 -21.95 -13.25
N GLY A 68 20.73 -20.76 -12.97
CA GLY A 68 19.43 -20.66 -12.31
C GLY A 68 18.51 -21.60 -13.05
N THR A 69 17.97 -22.59 -12.34
CA THR A 69 16.99 -23.49 -12.93
C THR A 69 15.94 -22.59 -13.56
N LEU A 70 15.67 -22.76 -14.86
CA LEU A 70 14.49 -22.19 -15.50
C LEU A 70 13.26 -22.88 -14.88
N SER A 71 13.01 -22.62 -13.61
CA SER A 71 11.89 -23.14 -12.85
C SER A 71 10.75 -22.17 -13.04
N ARG A 72 9.89 -22.53 -14.00
CA ARG A 72 8.60 -21.92 -14.32
C ARG A 72 8.75 -20.56 -14.99
N SER A 73 8.11 -20.44 -16.15
CA SER A 73 7.79 -19.18 -16.84
C SER A 73 7.66 -18.03 -15.83
N VAL A 74 8.21 -16.85 -16.16
CA VAL A 74 7.82 -15.58 -15.51
C VAL A 74 6.33 -15.38 -15.82
N SER A 75 5.48 -16.11 -15.11
CA SER A 75 4.07 -15.87 -15.03
C SER A 75 3.98 -14.52 -14.35
N VAL A 76 3.54 -13.50 -15.09
CA VAL A 76 3.02 -12.30 -14.44
C VAL A 76 1.91 -12.80 -13.52
N GLY A 77 2.20 -12.91 -12.22
CA GLY A 77 1.25 -13.41 -11.24
C GLY A 77 0.20 -12.33 -11.01
N TYR A 78 -1.01 -12.55 -11.49
CA TYR A 78 -2.13 -11.67 -11.18
C TYR A 78 -2.62 -12.00 -9.78
N THR A 79 -3.19 -11.02 -9.08
CA THR A 79 -3.85 -11.28 -7.80
C THR A 79 -5.35 -11.36 -8.01
N LEU A 80 -5.98 -12.35 -7.40
CA LEU A 80 -7.42 -12.45 -7.25
C LEU A 80 -7.78 -12.27 -5.77
N VAL A 81 -8.72 -11.38 -5.47
CA VAL A 81 -9.27 -11.23 -4.13
C VAL A 81 -10.67 -11.81 -4.08
N LYS A 82 -10.96 -12.57 -3.03
CA LYS A 82 -12.29 -13.12 -2.76
C LYS A 82 -12.73 -12.74 -1.35
N HIS A 83 -13.92 -12.19 -1.22
CA HIS A 83 -14.56 -11.86 0.06
C HIS A 83 -15.69 -12.85 0.33
N SER A 84 -15.73 -13.42 1.54
CA SER A 84 -16.69 -14.46 1.90
C SER A 84 -18.07 -13.95 2.30
N GLN A 85 -18.19 -12.68 2.72
CA GLN A 85 -19.37 -12.17 3.42
C GLN A 85 -19.77 -13.05 4.64
N ASN A 86 -18.77 -13.70 5.26
CA ASN A 86 -18.91 -14.63 6.37
C ASN A 86 -17.69 -14.52 7.32
N ALA A 87 -17.80 -15.07 8.52
CA ALA A 87 -16.70 -15.16 9.49
C ALA A 87 -15.64 -16.21 9.13
N GLN A 88 -15.88 -17.01 8.07
CA GLN A 88 -14.99 -18.05 7.57
C GLN A 88 -14.22 -17.59 6.34
N VAL A 89 -12.94 -17.96 6.27
CA VAL A 89 -12.04 -17.61 5.16
C VAL A 89 -12.51 -18.29 3.86
N PRO A 90 -12.70 -17.54 2.75
CA PRO A 90 -13.10 -18.14 1.49
C PRO A 90 -11.95 -18.93 0.86
N MET A 91 -12.23 -20.08 0.24
CA MET A 91 -11.22 -20.85 -0.48
C MET A 91 -10.83 -20.16 -1.80
N CYS A 92 -9.55 -20.21 -2.15
CA CYS A 92 -9.09 -19.81 -3.48
C CYS A 92 -9.65 -20.74 -4.57
N PRO A 93 -10.00 -20.24 -5.76
CA PRO A 93 -10.45 -21.08 -6.86
C PRO A 93 -9.42 -22.13 -7.28
N GLN A 94 -9.89 -23.22 -7.90
CA GLN A 94 -9.04 -24.34 -8.28
C GLN A 94 -7.87 -23.90 -9.20
N GLY A 95 -6.67 -24.32 -8.81
CA GLY A 95 -5.42 -24.01 -9.51
C GLY A 95 -4.81 -22.64 -9.13
N MET A 96 -5.37 -21.95 -8.14
CA MET A 96 -4.83 -20.69 -7.61
C MET A 96 -4.29 -20.88 -6.19
N ALA A 97 -3.04 -20.52 -5.96
CA ALA A 97 -2.41 -20.64 -4.64
C ALA A 97 -2.85 -19.49 -3.73
N LYS A 98 -3.18 -19.76 -2.47
CA LYS A 98 -3.46 -18.71 -1.48
C LYS A 98 -2.15 -18.02 -1.11
N LEU A 99 -2.11 -16.69 -1.23
CA LEU A 99 -1.01 -15.84 -0.79
C LEU A 99 -1.18 -15.47 0.69
N TRP A 100 -2.34 -14.92 1.07
CA TRP A 100 -2.72 -14.68 2.46
C TRP A 100 -4.25 -14.66 2.64
N ASP A 101 -4.69 -14.62 3.89
CA ASP A 101 -6.08 -14.34 4.26
C ASP A 101 -6.15 -13.19 5.27
N GLY A 102 -7.36 -12.66 5.48
CA GLY A 102 -7.54 -11.50 6.32
C GLY A 102 -9.00 -11.12 6.51
N TYR A 103 -9.21 -9.83 6.74
CA TYR A 103 -10.50 -9.17 6.97
C TYR A 103 -10.79 -8.17 5.84
N SER A 104 -12.07 -8.08 5.49
CA SER A 104 -12.53 -7.38 4.30
C SER A 104 -12.71 -5.88 4.57
N LEU A 105 -11.65 -5.10 4.39
CA LEU A 105 -11.71 -3.64 4.49
C LEU A 105 -12.44 -3.06 3.28
N LEU A 106 -13.42 -2.19 3.53
CA LEU A 106 -14.13 -1.47 2.48
C LEU A 106 -13.54 -0.06 2.31
N PHE A 107 -13.54 0.73 3.38
CA PHE A 107 -12.97 2.07 3.38
C PHE A 107 -12.66 2.56 4.79
N VAL A 108 -11.87 3.63 4.86
CA VAL A 108 -11.59 4.36 6.11
C VAL A 108 -12.06 5.80 5.98
N GLU A 109 -12.44 6.40 7.10
CA GLU A 109 -12.86 7.80 7.17
C GLU A 109 -11.99 8.50 8.21
N GLY A 110 -11.14 9.41 7.73
CA GLY A 110 -10.27 10.23 8.56
C GLY A 110 -10.55 11.70 8.28
N GLN A 111 -10.74 12.50 9.33
CA GLN A 111 -11.12 13.92 9.17
C GLN A 111 -12.37 14.12 8.29
N GLU A 112 -13.38 13.27 8.47
CA GLU A 112 -14.65 13.31 7.69
C GLU A 112 -14.45 13.13 6.17
N LYS A 113 -13.34 12.52 5.75
CA LYS A 113 -13.08 12.20 4.35
C LYS A 113 -12.89 10.71 4.17
N ALA A 114 -13.65 10.12 3.25
CA ALA A 114 -13.51 8.71 2.91
C ALA A 114 -12.33 8.43 1.98
N HIS A 115 -11.65 7.32 2.24
CA HIS A 115 -10.68 6.71 1.34
C HIS A 115 -10.97 5.21 1.20
N ASN A 116 -11.21 4.78 -0.03
CA ASN A 116 -11.76 3.46 -0.35
C ASN A 116 -10.70 2.49 -0.84
N GLN A 117 -10.91 1.21 -0.58
CA GLN A 117 -10.21 0.12 -1.25
C GLN A 117 -11.18 -0.57 -2.21
N ASP A 118 -10.72 -0.84 -3.43
CA ASP A 118 -11.48 -1.66 -4.37
C ASP A 118 -11.48 -3.12 -3.86
N LEU A 119 -12.65 -3.72 -3.72
CA LEU A 119 -12.85 -5.07 -3.20
C LEU A 119 -12.29 -6.17 -4.13
N GLY A 120 -11.95 -5.84 -5.38
CA GLY A 120 -11.21 -6.75 -6.26
C GLY A 120 -9.69 -6.63 -6.13
N GLN A 121 -9.19 -5.67 -5.33
CA GLN A 121 -7.77 -5.40 -5.16
C GLN A 121 -7.24 -5.88 -3.81
N PRO A 122 -5.97 -6.34 -3.72
CA PRO A 122 -5.41 -6.90 -2.49
C PRO A 122 -5.45 -5.99 -1.26
N GLY A 123 -5.47 -4.66 -1.45
CA GLY A 123 -5.56 -3.68 -0.36
C GLY A 123 -6.85 -3.74 0.45
N SER A 124 -7.92 -4.35 -0.09
CA SER A 124 -9.17 -4.61 0.63
C SER A 124 -9.09 -5.82 1.57
N CYS A 125 -8.01 -6.61 1.54
CA CYS A 125 -7.85 -7.79 2.38
C CYS A 125 -6.71 -7.63 3.39
N LEU A 126 -7.03 -7.01 4.54
CA LEU A 126 -6.05 -6.73 5.59
C LEU A 126 -5.81 -7.97 6.46
N PRO A 127 -4.56 -8.39 6.70
CA PRO A 127 -4.28 -9.58 7.53
C PRO A 127 -4.78 -9.46 8.97
N MET A 128 -4.82 -8.25 9.52
CA MET A 128 -5.21 -7.97 10.90
C MET A 128 -6.39 -7.01 10.93
N PHE A 129 -7.37 -7.32 11.77
CA PHE A 129 -8.48 -6.43 12.05
C PHE A 129 -8.12 -5.42 13.15
N SER A 130 -8.57 -4.19 12.99
CA SER A 130 -8.61 -3.15 14.03
C SER A 130 -9.80 -2.24 13.75
N THR A 131 -10.48 -1.76 14.79
CA THR A 131 -11.52 -0.72 14.64
C THR A 131 -10.94 0.58 14.11
N ILE A 132 -9.63 0.79 14.26
CA ILE A 132 -8.87 1.90 13.68
C ILE A 132 -7.51 1.40 13.16
N PRO A 133 -7.41 1.02 11.88
CA PRO A 133 -6.19 0.43 11.31
C PRO A 133 -5.18 1.49 10.82
N PHE A 134 -5.32 2.74 11.25
CA PHE A 134 -4.45 3.84 10.82
C PHE A 134 -4.23 4.86 11.94
N LEU A 135 -3.27 5.75 11.72
CA LEU A 135 -2.98 6.93 12.54
C LEU A 135 -2.85 8.14 11.62
N TYR A 136 -2.87 9.34 12.18
CA TYR A 136 -2.59 10.56 11.42
C TYR A 136 -1.48 11.36 12.12
N CYS A 137 -0.69 12.07 11.32
CA CYS A 137 0.38 12.94 11.82
C CYS A 137 0.14 14.37 11.31
N ASN A 138 0.59 15.35 12.08
CA ASN A 138 0.56 16.76 11.70
C ASN A 138 1.94 17.24 11.21
N PRO A 139 2.04 18.45 10.61
CA PRO A 139 3.32 19.01 10.18
C PRO A 139 4.31 19.30 11.32
N SER A 140 3.86 19.27 12.58
CA SER A 140 4.69 19.43 13.78
C SER A 140 5.28 18.11 14.27
N GLU A 141 5.39 17.10 13.39
CA GLU A 141 5.95 15.77 13.67
C GLU A 141 5.27 15.02 14.83
N THR A 142 4.02 15.40 15.16
CA THR A 142 3.24 14.73 16.20
C THR A 142 2.19 13.83 15.55
N CYS A 143 2.18 12.57 15.94
CA CYS A 143 1.24 11.56 15.46
C CYS A 143 0.22 11.18 16.53
N TYR A 144 -1.02 10.95 16.11
CA TYR A 144 -2.13 10.60 16.97
C TYR A 144 -2.74 9.30 16.49
N TYR A 145 -2.92 8.37 17.43
CA TYR A 145 -3.58 7.09 17.22
C TYR A 145 -4.86 7.05 18.03
N ALA A 146 -5.97 6.67 17.40
CA ALA A 146 -7.28 6.52 18.04
C ALA A 146 -7.74 7.72 18.92
N SER A 147 -7.19 8.92 18.68
CA SER A 147 -7.40 10.09 19.54
C SER A 147 -8.53 11.02 19.05
N ARG A 148 -9.14 10.69 17.90
CA ARG A 148 -10.23 11.43 17.26
C ARG A 148 -11.38 10.47 16.91
N ASN A 149 -12.53 11.02 16.52
CA ASN A 149 -13.70 10.28 16.05
C ASN A 149 -13.57 9.75 14.61
N ASP A 150 -12.38 9.26 14.25
CA ASP A 150 -12.15 8.60 12.95
C ASP A 150 -12.78 7.20 12.94
N LYS A 151 -13.09 6.69 11.75
CA LYS A 151 -13.87 5.46 11.57
C LYS A 151 -13.25 4.53 10.53
N SER A 152 -13.58 3.25 10.63
CA SER A 152 -13.29 2.26 9.60
C SER A 152 -14.55 1.48 9.25
N TYR A 153 -14.62 1.00 8.00
CA TYR A 153 -15.78 0.30 7.47
C TYR A 153 -15.33 -0.99 6.81
N TRP A 154 -16.06 -2.06 7.12
CA TRP A 154 -15.68 -3.42 6.75
C TRP A 154 -16.88 -4.10 6.11
N LEU A 155 -16.65 -4.92 5.07
CA LEU A 155 -17.70 -5.83 4.62
C LEU A 155 -18.11 -6.73 5.79
N SER A 156 -19.41 -6.97 5.88
CA SER A 156 -19.99 -7.63 7.03
C SER A 156 -20.63 -8.96 6.68
N THR A 157 -20.93 -9.75 7.71
CA THR A 157 -21.42 -11.11 7.57
C THR A 157 -22.95 -11.20 7.52
N THR A 158 -23.46 -12.43 7.53
CA THR A 158 -24.89 -12.73 7.65
C THR A 158 -25.47 -12.57 9.05
N GLN A 159 -24.64 -12.21 10.03
CA GLN A 159 -25.05 -12.10 11.42
C GLN A 159 -26.20 -11.08 11.62
N PRO A 160 -27.22 -11.37 12.45
CA PRO A 160 -28.30 -10.43 12.72
C PRO A 160 -27.79 -9.11 13.30
N ILE A 161 -28.36 -8.00 12.83
CA ILE A 161 -28.02 -6.65 13.29
C ILE A 161 -28.19 -6.60 14.82
N PRO A 162 -27.13 -6.27 15.58
CA PRO A 162 -27.22 -6.21 17.03
C PRO A 162 -28.05 -4.99 17.46
N MET A 163 -28.73 -5.10 18.59
CA MET A 163 -29.54 -4.00 19.14
C MET A 163 -28.69 -2.83 19.67
N MET A 164 -27.40 -3.08 19.97
CA MET A 164 -26.46 -2.11 20.52
C MET A 164 -25.07 -2.32 19.90
N PRO A 165 -24.19 -1.29 19.92
CA PRO A 165 -22.82 -1.42 19.43
C PRO A 165 -22.08 -2.60 20.06
N VAL A 166 -21.44 -3.41 19.23
CA VAL A 166 -20.64 -4.56 19.65
C VAL A 166 -19.19 -4.14 19.86
N ALA A 167 -18.51 -4.76 20.83
CA ALA A 167 -17.14 -4.42 21.23
C ALA A 167 -16.26 -5.67 21.36
N GLU A 168 -14.95 -5.49 21.25
CA GLU A 168 -13.94 -6.53 21.50
C GLU A 168 -14.18 -7.81 20.66
N GLY A 169 -14.02 -8.99 21.26
CA GLY A 169 -14.20 -10.28 20.58
C GLY A 169 -15.61 -10.51 20.01
N ARG A 170 -16.62 -9.76 20.47
CA ARG A 170 -17.99 -9.83 19.93
C ARG A 170 -18.13 -9.16 18.57
N ILE A 171 -17.14 -8.42 18.11
CA ILE A 171 -17.08 -7.84 16.75
C ILE A 171 -16.81 -8.93 15.71
N GLN A 172 -15.96 -9.91 16.04
CA GLN A 172 -15.43 -10.88 15.07
C GLN A 172 -16.50 -11.58 14.21
N PRO A 173 -17.66 -12.04 14.74
CA PRO A 173 -18.70 -12.67 13.92
C PRO A 173 -19.31 -11.77 12.86
N TYR A 174 -19.17 -10.45 12.99
CA TYR A 174 -19.74 -9.45 12.08
C TYR A 174 -18.81 -9.05 10.93
N ILE A 175 -17.52 -9.40 11.00
CA ILE A 175 -16.53 -8.96 9.99
C ILE A 175 -16.32 -10.07 8.95
N SER A 176 -16.52 -9.72 7.67
CA SER A 176 -16.27 -10.62 6.54
C SER A 176 -14.79 -10.97 6.42
N ARG A 177 -14.49 -12.24 6.17
CA ARG A 177 -13.13 -12.71 5.84
C ARG A 177 -12.86 -12.68 4.35
N CYS A 178 -11.58 -12.61 3.99
CA CYS A 178 -11.13 -12.58 2.61
C CYS A 178 -9.88 -13.45 2.41
N SER A 179 -9.63 -13.81 1.15
CA SER A 179 -8.41 -14.48 0.70
C SER A 179 -7.86 -13.77 -0.52
N VAL A 180 -6.54 -13.67 -0.59
CA VAL A 180 -5.81 -13.21 -1.78
C VAL A 180 -5.08 -14.38 -2.40
N CYS A 181 -5.29 -14.59 -3.69
CA CYS A 181 -4.84 -15.76 -4.43
C CYS A 181 -3.95 -15.34 -5.62
N GLU A 182 -2.93 -16.14 -5.91
CA GLU A 182 -2.14 -16.03 -7.14
C GLU A 182 -2.95 -16.64 -8.30
N ALA A 183 -3.26 -15.82 -9.29
CA ALA A 183 -4.04 -16.17 -10.46
C ALA A 183 -3.18 -16.16 -11.73
N PRO A 184 -3.44 -17.07 -12.69
CA PRO A 184 -2.68 -17.16 -13.93
C PRO A 184 -2.98 -15.99 -14.89
N SER A 185 -4.14 -15.36 -14.77
CA SER A 185 -4.60 -14.25 -15.61
C SER A 185 -5.49 -13.30 -14.82
N GLN A 186 -5.64 -12.07 -15.31
CA GLN A 186 -6.55 -11.08 -14.74
C GLN A 186 -8.00 -11.60 -14.71
N ALA A 187 -8.68 -11.37 -13.58
CA ALA A 187 -10.12 -11.59 -13.46
C ALA A 187 -10.88 -10.29 -13.68
N VAL A 188 -12.05 -10.39 -14.30
CA VAL A 188 -12.94 -9.26 -14.57
C VAL A 188 -14.38 -9.60 -14.22
N ALA A 189 -15.16 -8.61 -13.80
CA ALA A 189 -16.60 -8.72 -13.64
C ALA A 189 -17.33 -8.34 -14.94
N VAL A 190 -18.38 -9.08 -15.26
CA VAL A 190 -19.34 -8.75 -16.33
C VAL A 190 -20.71 -8.58 -15.68
N HIS A 191 -21.43 -7.53 -16.07
CA HIS A 191 -22.74 -7.18 -15.52
C HIS A 191 -23.81 -7.29 -16.60
N SER A 192 -24.97 -7.86 -16.24
CA SER A 192 -26.07 -8.11 -17.18
C SER A 192 -27.00 -6.91 -17.36
N GLN A 193 -27.19 -6.12 -16.30
CA GLN A 193 -28.34 -5.21 -16.17
C GLN A 193 -29.68 -5.93 -16.39
N ASP A 194 -29.73 -7.20 -16.00
CA ASP A 194 -30.89 -8.08 -16.09
C ASP A 194 -30.90 -9.05 -14.88
N LEU A 195 -31.98 -9.84 -14.76
CA LEU A 195 -32.10 -10.93 -13.79
C LEU A 195 -31.36 -12.19 -14.23
N SER A 196 -31.05 -12.33 -15.52
CA SER A 196 -30.24 -13.42 -16.04
C SER A 196 -28.75 -13.22 -15.72
N ILE A 197 -28.04 -14.32 -15.47
CA ILE A 197 -26.61 -14.29 -15.20
C ILE A 197 -25.87 -14.04 -16.53
N PRO A 198 -25.01 -13.01 -16.63
CA PRO A 198 -24.31 -12.71 -17.86
C PRO A 198 -23.25 -13.76 -18.16
N MET A 199 -23.15 -14.22 -19.40
CA MET A 199 -22.16 -15.24 -19.77
C MET A 199 -20.74 -14.67 -19.80
N CYS A 200 -19.76 -15.48 -19.38
CA CYS A 200 -18.35 -15.13 -19.56
C CYS A 200 -17.99 -14.99 -21.05
N PRO A 201 -17.04 -14.11 -21.41
CA PRO A 201 -16.56 -14.01 -22.79
C PRO A 201 -15.98 -15.32 -23.32
N ARG A 202 -15.97 -15.50 -24.64
CA ARG A 202 -15.41 -16.71 -25.28
C ARG A 202 -13.93 -16.89 -24.89
N GLY A 203 -13.56 -18.10 -24.46
CA GLY A 203 -12.21 -18.41 -23.98
C GLY A 203 -11.94 -18.03 -22.52
N TRP A 204 -12.96 -17.68 -21.75
CA TRP A 204 -12.87 -17.39 -20.32
C TRP A 204 -13.62 -18.43 -19.51
N ARG A 205 -13.13 -18.73 -18.30
CA ARG A 205 -13.81 -19.58 -17.32
C ARG A 205 -14.46 -18.74 -16.23
N SER A 206 -15.57 -19.24 -15.71
CA SER A 206 -16.27 -18.68 -14.54
C SER A 206 -15.46 -18.91 -13.26
N LEU A 207 -15.45 -17.91 -12.39
CA LEU A 207 -14.95 -18.03 -11.01
C LEU A 207 -16.11 -18.04 -10.01
N TRP A 208 -17.01 -17.06 -10.07
CA TRP A 208 -18.25 -17.02 -9.30
C TRP A 208 -19.29 -16.12 -9.96
N ILE A 209 -20.52 -16.18 -9.44
CA ILE A 209 -21.66 -15.35 -9.83
C ILE A 209 -22.09 -14.49 -8.65
N GLY A 210 -22.80 -13.39 -8.91
CA GLY A 210 -23.22 -12.51 -7.84
C GLY A 210 -24.23 -11.45 -8.25
N TYR A 211 -24.19 -10.34 -7.52
CA TYR A 211 -24.99 -9.15 -7.71
C TYR A 211 -24.10 -7.93 -7.92
N SER A 212 -24.55 -7.04 -8.78
CA SER A 212 -23.80 -5.88 -9.26
C SER A 212 -23.75 -4.75 -8.22
N PHE A 213 -22.75 -4.77 -7.35
CA PHE A 213 -22.49 -3.76 -6.33
C PHE A 213 -21.74 -2.55 -6.93
N LEU A 214 -22.33 -1.37 -6.84
CA LEU A 214 -21.81 -0.16 -7.47
C LEU A 214 -21.10 0.76 -6.48
N MET A 215 -21.81 1.18 -5.43
CA MET A 215 -21.29 2.15 -4.47
C MET A 215 -21.99 2.08 -3.12
N HIS A 216 -21.50 2.84 -2.16
CA HIS A 216 -22.02 2.91 -0.79
C HIS A 216 -21.77 4.29 -0.17
N THR A 217 -22.61 4.65 0.80
CA THR A 217 -22.46 5.86 1.62
C THR A 217 -22.79 5.58 3.08
N ALA A 218 -22.23 6.36 3.99
CA ALA A 218 -22.44 6.24 5.42
C ALA A 218 -22.45 7.60 6.12
N ALA A 219 -21.66 7.76 7.19
CA ALA A 219 -21.61 8.99 7.96
C ALA A 219 -21.20 10.18 7.08
N GLY A 220 -21.86 11.34 7.27
CA GLY A 220 -21.55 12.56 6.52
C GLY A 220 -21.85 12.50 5.02
N SER A 221 -22.55 11.47 4.53
CA SER A 221 -22.69 11.17 3.09
C SER A 221 -21.37 10.78 2.40
N GLU A 222 -20.32 10.55 3.17
CA GLU A 222 -19.06 10.00 2.68
C GLU A 222 -19.21 8.52 2.34
N GLY A 223 -18.30 8.02 1.49
CA GLY A 223 -18.27 6.63 1.08
C GLY A 223 -17.44 6.47 -0.18
N GLY A 224 -17.88 5.59 -1.07
CA GLY A 224 -17.21 5.37 -2.35
C GLY A 224 -17.82 4.26 -3.16
N GLY A 225 -17.06 3.75 -4.13
CA GLY A 225 -17.57 2.86 -5.16
C GLY A 225 -16.59 1.77 -5.57
N GLN A 226 -17.09 0.88 -6.40
CA GLN A 226 -16.32 -0.17 -7.03
C GLN A 226 -16.16 0.13 -8.52
N SER A 227 -15.03 -0.27 -9.09
CA SER A 227 -14.90 -0.31 -10.55
C SER A 227 -15.75 -1.44 -11.10
N LEU A 228 -16.63 -1.19 -12.07
CA LEU A 228 -17.52 -2.21 -12.63
C LEU A 228 -16.79 -3.31 -13.41
N VAL A 229 -15.52 -3.12 -13.79
CA VAL A 229 -14.71 -4.22 -14.37
C VAL A 229 -14.01 -5.04 -13.29
N SER A 230 -13.89 -4.51 -12.07
CA SER A 230 -13.21 -5.17 -10.95
C SER A 230 -14.08 -6.32 -10.40
N PRO A 231 -13.50 -7.45 -10.00
CA PRO A 231 -14.24 -8.48 -9.25
C PRO A 231 -14.96 -7.95 -8.01
N GLY A 232 -14.49 -6.83 -7.44
CA GLY A 232 -15.10 -6.17 -6.27
C GLY A 232 -16.51 -5.62 -6.49
N SER A 233 -16.91 -5.35 -7.73
CA SER A 233 -18.28 -4.96 -8.07
C SER A 233 -19.26 -6.14 -8.11
N CYS A 234 -18.79 -7.38 -7.93
CA CYS A 234 -19.60 -8.59 -8.05
C CYS A 234 -19.62 -9.41 -6.74
N LEU A 235 -20.47 -8.98 -5.81
CA LEU A 235 -20.65 -9.66 -4.52
C LEU A 235 -21.50 -10.92 -4.68
N GLU A 236 -21.05 -12.06 -4.14
CA GLU A 236 -21.76 -13.35 -4.24
C GLU A 236 -23.16 -13.28 -3.60
N ASP A 237 -23.28 -12.58 -2.48
CA ASP A 237 -24.54 -12.42 -1.74
C ASP A 237 -25.05 -10.98 -1.73
N PHE A 238 -26.29 -10.80 -2.21
CA PHE A 238 -27.00 -9.53 -2.07
C PHE A 238 -27.37 -9.27 -0.60
N ARG A 239 -27.04 -8.07 -0.11
CA ARG A 239 -27.45 -7.56 1.20
C ARG A 239 -27.77 -6.07 1.10
N ALA A 240 -28.89 -5.62 1.66
CA ALA A 240 -29.24 -4.19 1.69
C ALA A 240 -28.19 -3.36 2.46
N THR A 241 -27.58 -3.94 3.50
CA THR A 241 -26.50 -3.34 4.30
C THR A 241 -25.29 -4.28 4.32
N PRO A 242 -24.45 -4.28 3.27
CA PRO A 242 -23.35 -5.25 3.14
C PRO A 242 -22.14 -4.95 4.01
N PHE A 243 -22.12 -3.82 4.74
CA PHE A 243 -20.96 -3.37 5.51
C PHE A 243 -21.36 -2.83 6.90
N ILE A 244 -20.41 -2.91 7.83
CA ILE A 244 -20.52 -2.43 9.22
C ILE A 244 -19.55 -1.27 9.44
N GLU A 245 -19.93 -0.33 10.31
CA GLU A 245 -19.07 0.79 10.70
C GLU A 245 -18.46 0.52 12.06
N CYS A 246 -17.18 0.80 12.20
CA CYS A 246 -16.43 0.70 13.43
C CYS A 246 -15.91 2.08 13.84
N ASN A 247 -16.24 2.47 15.07
CA ASN A 247 -15.74 3.68 15.69
C ASN A 247 -14.36 3.38 16.31
N GLY A 248 -13.35 4.09 15.84
CA GLY A 248 -11.97 3.84 16.21
C GLY A 248 -11.70 4.02 17.70
N ALA A 249 -11.95 5.23 18.21
CA ALA A 249 -11.67 5.60 19.60
C ALA A 249 -12.49 4.80 20.63
N ARG A 250 -13.70 4.38 20.26
CA ARG A 250 -14.57 3.61 21.16
C ARG A 250 -14.35 2.11 21.08
N GLY A 251 -13.65 1.61 20.07
CA GLY A 251 -13.45 0.17 19.87
C GLY A 251 -14.75 -0.60 19.64
N THR A 252 -15.77 0.05 19.05
CA THR A 252 -17.10 -0.56 18.84
C THR A 252 -17.53 -0.52 17.39
N CYS A 253 -18.37 -1.46 16.95
CA CYS A 253 -18.95 -1.51 15.62
C CYS A 253 -20.47 -1.62 15.65
N HIS A 254 -21.15 -1.01 14.67
CA HIS A 254 -22.61 -0.99 14.59
C HIS A 254 -23.16 -0.67 13.19
N TYR A 255 -24.44 -1.00 12.97
CA TYR A 255 -25.20 -0.63 11.78
C TYR A 255 -26.07 0.60 12.07
N PHE A 256 -25.85 1.68 11.33
CA PHE A 256 -26.62 2.91 11.50
C PHE A 256 -27.57 3.07 10.31
N ALA A 257 -28.69 3.74 10.54
CA ALA A 257 -29.78 3.86 9.55
C ALA A 257 -29.40 4.68 8.30
N ASN A 258 -28.36 5.50 8.38
CA ASN A 258 -27.82 6.31 7.29
C ASN A 258 -26.85 5.56 6.36
N LYS A 259 -26.70 4.23 6.52
CA LYS A 259 -25.89 3.41 5.63
C LYS A 259 -26.71 3.04 4.40
N TYR A 260 -26.21 3.40 3.22
CA TYR A 260 -26.82 3.04 1.95
C TYR A 260 -25.85 2.21 1.11
N SER A 261 -26.41 1.22 0.41
CA SER A 261 -25.73 0.49 -0.65
C SER A 261 -26.47 0.69 -1.97
N PHE A 262 -25.71 0.81 -3.04
CA PHE A 262 -26.21 1.10 -4.37
C PHE A 262 -25.77 -0.01 -5.31
N TRP A 263 -26.72 -0.47 -6.12
CA TRP A 263 -26.57 -1.64 -6.98
C TRP A 263 -27.01 -1.26 -8.39
N LEU A 264 -26.40 -1.88 -9.41
CA LEU A 264 -26.92 -1.72 -10.77
C LEU A 264 -28.31 -2.34 -10.86
N THR A 265 -29.19 -1.67 -11.59
CA THR A 265 -30.57 -2.11 -11.77
C THR A 265 -30.73 -2.98 -13.01
N THR A 266 -31.85 -3.69 -13.06
CA THR A 266 -32.34 -4.34 -14.28
C THR A 266 -32.96 -3.28 -15.20
N VAL A 267 -32.66 -3.33 -16.50
CA VAL A 267 -33.18 -2.39 -17.51
C VAL A 267 -33.85 -3.16 -18.64
N ASP A 268 -35.09 -2.81 -18.97
CA ASP A 268 -35.74 -3.33 -20.19
C ASP A 268 -35.10 -2.65 -21.41
N PRO A 269 -34.50 -3.40 -22.35
CA PRO A 269 -33.88 -2.82 -23.55
C PRO A 269 -34.84 -1.95 -24.38
N ARG A 270 -36.15 -2.19 -24.31
CA ARG A 270 -37.16 -1.37 -25.00
C ARG A 270 -37.35 0.01 -24.37
N GLN A 271 -36.90 0.20 -23.14
CA GLN A 271 -37.05 1.42 -22.36
C GLN A 271 -35.71 2.15 -22.11
N GLU A 272 -34.59 1.68 -22.67
CA GLU A 272 -33.24 2.24 -22.46
C GLU A 272 -33.17 3.76 -22.72
N PHE A 273 -33.88 4.21 -23.77
CA PHE A 273 -34.00 5.63 -24.16
C PHE A 273 -35.44 6.13 -24.06
N GLY A 274 -36.29 5.42 -23.30
CA GLY A 274 -37.72 5.68 -23.18
C GLY A 274 -38.04 6.78 -22.16
N SER A 275 -39.31 6.81 -21.76
CA SER A 275 -39.77 7.65 -20.64
C SER A 275 -38.98 7.35 -19.35
N PRO A 276 -38.87 8.32 -18.42
CA PRO A 276 -38.16 8.11 -17.16
C PRO A 276 -38.67 6.87 -16.42
N PRO A 277 -37.78 6.15 -15.71
CA PRO A 277 -38.15 4.92 -15.02
C PRO A 277 -39.25 5.17 -14.00
N SER A 278 -40.22 4.26 -13.92
CA SER A 278 -41.29 4.31 -12.94
C SER A 278 -40.72 4.16 -11.53
N PRO A 279 -40.93 5.12 -10.62
CA PRO A 279 -40.47 5.02 -9.23
C PRO A 279 -41.13 3.83 -8.53
N ASP A 280 -40.34 3.08 -7.78
CA ASP A 280 -40.78 1.86 -7.10
C ASP A 280 -40.12 1.75 -5.72
N THR A 281 -40.80 1.14 -4.76
CA THR A 281 -40.29 0.91 -3.40
C THR A 281 -40.38 -0.57 -3.06
N LEU A 282 -39.23 -1.25 -3.12
CA LEU A 282 -39.14 -2.70 -2.90
C LEU A 282 -39.00 -3.02 -1.41
N LYS A 283 -39.78 -3.99 -0.92
CA LYS A 283 -39.75 -4.47 0.47
C LYS A 283 -39.98 -5.98 0.52
N GLY A 284 -39.59 -6.61 1.63
CA GLY A 284 -40.06 -7.95 1.99
C GLY A 284 -39.54 -9.08 1.10
N GLY A 285 -38.28 -9.01 0.66
CA GLY A 285 -37.67 -10.02 -0.20
C GLY A 285 -37.75 -9.72 -1.70
N GLN A 286 -38.52 -8.71 -2.10
CA GLN A 286 -38.62 -8.25 -3.49
C GLN A 286 -37.42 -7.42 -3.94
N GLU A 287 -36.49 -7.08 -3.04
CA GLU A 287 -35.37 -6.19 -3.34
C GLU A 287 -34.50 -6.77 -4.48
N ARG A 288 -34.35 -8.10 -4.53
CA ARG A 288 -33.56 -8.80 -5.57
C ARG A 288 -34.17 -8.70 -6.98
N SER A 289 -35.47 -8.39 -7.10
CA SER A 289 -36.18 -8.39 -8.39
C SER A 289 -35.77 -7.28 -9.36
N ARG A 290 -35.06 -6.25 -8.86
CA ARG A 290 -34.54 -5.14 -9.67
C ARG A 290 -33.02 -5.07 -9.67
N VAL A 291 -32.32 -6.02 -9.05
CA VAL A 291 -30.86 -5.97 -8.90
C VAL A 291 -30.19 -6.78 -10.00
N SER A 292 -29.35 -6.10 -10.78
CA SER A 292 -28.56 -6.68 -11.86
C SER A 292 -27.67 -7.81 -11.36
N ARG A 293 -27.55 -8.86 -12.17
CA ARG A 293 -26.63 -9.97 -11.94
C ARG A 293 -25.27 -9.74 -12.57
N CYS A 294 -24.26 -10.37 -11.98
CA CYS A 294 -22.90 -10.33 -12.49
C CYS A 294 -22.24 -11.71 -12.44
N GLN A 295 -21.16 -11.86 -13.20
CA GLN A 295 -20.31 -13.03 -13.21
C GLN A 295 -18.85 -12.59 -13.28
N VAL A 296 -18.01 -13.17 -12.43
CA VAL A 296 -16.55 -12.94 -12.47
C VAL A 296 -15.89 -14.04 -13.29
N CYS A 297 -15.09 -13.61 -14.25
CA CYS A 297 -14.49 -14.46 -15.25
C CYS A 297 -12.98 -14.26 -15.28
N THR A 298 -12.23 -15.31 -15.64
CA THR A 298 -10.80 -15.19 -15.95
C THR A 298 -10.47 -15.92 -17.24
N LYS A 299 -9.48 -15.41 -17.99
CA LYS A 299 -9.10 -15.97 -19.28
C LYS A 299 -8.47 -17.36 -19.09
N LEU A 300 -8.79 -18.30 -19.98
CA LEU A 300 -8.06 -19.57 -20.06
C LEU A 300 -6.75 -19.29 -20.82
N LEU A 301 -5.62 -19.58 -20.17
CA LEU A 301 -4.28 -19.52 -20.78
C LEU A 301 -3.82 -20.91 -21.17
#